data_AF-A0A915KVK9-F1
#
_entry.id   AF-A0A915KVK9-F1
#
_cell.length_a   1.000
_cell.length_b   1.000
_cell.length_c   1.000
_cell.angle_alpha   90.00
_cell.angle_beta   90.00
_cell.angle_gamma   90.00
#
_symmetry.space_group_name_H-M   'P 1'
#
loop_
_entity.id
_entity.type
_entity.pdbx_description
1 polymer ?
#
loop_
_entity_poly.entity_id
_entity_poly.type
_entity_poly.pdbx_seq_one_letter_code
_entity_poly.pdbx_strand_id
1 'polypeptide(L)'
;MHTDKTMSTSNVYRIIIHMGYSDVLQPLFNGVPAGIYSILRDNRPVYLNKVLGAIVDGAWFTYVFLSQLLAANRFLYIFARHRVSNVFSDRKTKSLVAFCWLIGKADL
;
A
#
# COMPACT_ATOMS: atom_id res chain seq x y z
N MET A 1 12.37 -13.95 18.96
CA MET A 1 11.82 -12.61 19.26
C MET A 1 12.83 -11.46 19.11
N HIS A 2 14.15 -11.71 19.14
CA HIS A 2 15.16 -10.65 18.92
C HIS A 2 15.30 -10.23 17.44
N THR A 3 14.93 -11.12 16.51
CA THR A 3 15.01 -10.94 15.05
C THR A 3 13.92 -10.01 14.48
N ASP A 4 12.75 -9.93 15.12
CA ASP A 4 11.66 -9.04 14.69
C ASP A 4 12.01 -7.56 14.89
N LYS A 5 12.74 -7.23 15.96
CA LYS A 5 13.11 -5.85 16.26
C LYS A 5 14.14 -5.29 15.29
N THR A 6 15.02 -6.14 14.75
CA THR A 6 16.00 -5.75 13.74
C THR A 6 15.41 -5.70 12.33
N MET A 7 14.39 -6.52 12.05
CA MET A 7 13.64 -6.44 10.79
C MET A 7 12.71 -5.21 10.76
N SER A 8 12.06 -4.86 11.88
CA SER A 8 11.14 -3.73 11.96
C SER A 8 11.79 -2.35 11.80
N THR A 9 13.10 -2.27 12.02
CA THR A 9 13.89 -1.05 11.81
C THR A 9 14.29 -0.85 10.34
N SER A 10 14.13 -1.86 9.49
CA SER A 10 14.48 -1.76 8.07
C SER A 10 13.46 -0.92 7.30
N ASN A 11 13.95 0.05 6.54
CA ASN A 11 13.14 0.89 5.64
C ASN A 11 12.30 0.06 4.66
N VAL A 12 12.85 -1.08 4.23
CA VAL A 12 12.16 -2.02 3.34
C VAL A 12 10.95 -2.65 4.03
N TYR A 13 11.09 -2.99 5.31
CA TYR A 13 10.01 -3.60 6.08
C TYR A 13 8.84 -2.62 6.30
N ARG A 14 9.14 -1.32 6.45
CA ARG A 14 8.10 -0.27 6.47
C ARG A 14 7.29 -0.27 5.17
N ILE A 15 7.96 -0.31 4.01
CA ILE A 15 7.27 -0.36 2.70
C ILE A 15 6.37 -1.60 2.61
N ILE A 16 6.88 -2.77 3.02
CA ILE A 16 6.12 -4.03 3.01
C ILE A 16 4.91 -3.97 3.94
N ILE A 17 5.01 -3.38 5.13
CA ILE A 17 3.87 -3.17 6.03
C ILE A 17 2.79 -2.32 5.34
N HIS A 18 3.18 -1.22 4.68
CA HIS A 18 2.21 -0.37 3.99
C HIS A 18 1.56 -1.06 2.78
N MET A 19 2.31 -1.93 2.07
CA MET A 19 1.71 -2.82 1.07
C MET A 19 0.67 -3.75 1.70
N GLY A 20 0.98 -4.33 2.86
CA GLY A 20 0.06 -5.17 3.62
C GLY A 20 -1.21 -4.41 4.06
N TYR A 21 -1.10 -3.15 4.47
CA TYR A 21 -2.27 -2.33 4.75
C TYR A 21 -3.13 -2.13 3.50
N SER A 22 -2.53 -1.79 2.36
CA SER A 22 -3.26 -1.68 1.08
C SER A 22 -3.98 -2.98 0.71
N ASP A 23 -3.32 -4.11 0.91
CA ASP A 23 -3.84 -5.44 0.58
C ASP A 23 -5.01 -5.84 1.50
N VAL A 24 -4.97 -5.46 2.78
CA VAL A 24 -6.08 -5.69 3.72
C VAL A 24 -7.26 -4.77 3.45
N LEU A 25 -7.03 -3.51 3.04
CA LEU A 25 -8.11 -2.55 2.78
C LEU A 25 -8.98 -2.97 1.58
N GLN A 26 -8.40 -3.57 0.54
CA GLN A 26 -9.12 -4.03 -0.66
C GLN A 26 -10.28 -5.02 -0.34
N PRO A 27 -10.07 -6.16 0.34
CA PRO A 27 -11.14 -7.06 0.71
C PRO A 27 -12.07 -6.48 1.79
N LEU A 28 -11.57 -5.57 2.64
CA LEU A 28 -12.39 -4.94 3.69
C LEU A 28 -13.44 -4.00 3.11
N PHE A 29 -13.08 -3.23 2.07
CA PHE A 29 -13.95 -2.24 1.45
C PHE A 29 -14.68 -2.76 0.21
N ASN A 30 -14.15 -3.73 -0.52
CA ASN A 30 -14.85 -4.34 -1.65
C ASN A 30 -15.47 -5.69 -1.29
N GLY A 31 -14.64 -6.61 -0.78
CA GLY A 31 -15.02 -8.02 -0.61
C GLY A 31 -16.14 -8.24 0.40
N VAL A 32 -16.01 -7.67 1.60
CA VAL A 32 -17.02 -7.83 2.67
C VAL A 32 -18.34 -7.16 2.29
N PRO A 33 -18.39 -5.89 1.85
CA PRO A 33 -19.65 -5.25 1.49
C PRO A 33 -20.30 -5.89 0.26
N ALA A 34 -19.54 -6.19 -0.79
CA ALA A 34 -20.07 -6.85 -1.99
C ALA A 34 -20.63 -8.25 -1.66
N GLY A 35 -19.95 -9.01 -0.79
CA GLY A 35 -20.44 -10.29 -0.30
C GLY A 35 -21.76 -10.17 0.46
N ILE A 36 -21.86 -9.21 1.39
CA ILE A 36 -23.09 -8.94 2.16
C ILE A 36 -24.24 -8.55 1.22
N TYR A 37 -24.02 -7.61 0.30
CA TYR A 37 -25.07 -7.16 -0.64
C TYR A 37 -25.52 -8.25 -1.60
N SER A 38 -24.59 -9.11 -2.04
CA SER A 38 -24.91 -10.27 -2.87
C SER A 38 -25.80 -11.27 -2.12
N ILE A 39 -25.50 -11.57 -0.85
CA ILE A 39 -26.31 -12.46 -0.01
C ILE A 39 -27.70 -11.86 0.26
N LEU A 40 -27.78 -10.56 0.55
CA LEU A 40 -29.03 -9.87 0.83
C LEU A 40 -29.87 -9.56 -0.43
N ARG A 41 -29.33 -9.82 -1.63
CA ARG A 41 -29.92 -9.45 -2.94
C ARG A 41 -30.37 -7.98 -3.01
N ASP A 42 -29.62 -7.10 -2.35
CA ASP A 42 -29.97 -5.69 -2.27
C ASP A 42 -29.18 -4.88 -3.31
N ASN A 43 -29.88 -4.36 -4.31
CA ASN A 43 -29.31 -3.55 -5.40
C ASN A 43 -29.27 -2.05 -5.09
N ARG A 44 -29.71 -1.63 -3.90
CA ARG A 44 -29.95 -0.22 -3.56
C ARG A 44 -28.71 0.64 -3.27
N PRO A 45 -27.54 0.14 -2.81
CA PRO A 45 -26.47 1.01 -2.35
C PRO A 45 -25.54 1.46 -3.50
N VAL A 46 -26.10 2.07 -4.55
CA VAL A 46 -25.32 2.58 -5.72
C VAL A 46 -24.28 3.61 -5.28
N TYR A 47 -24.65 4.52 -4.38
CA TYR A 47 -23.73 5.54 -3.86
C TYR A 47 -22.64 4.94 -2.97
N LEU A 48 -22.99 3.97 -2.12
CA LEU A 48 -22.01 3.32 -1.27
C LEU A 48 -21.05 2.45 -2.09
N ASN A 49 -21.53 1.71 -3.10
CA ASN A 49 -20.65 0.98 -4.01
C ASN A 49 -19.69 1.90 -4.77
N LYS A 50 -20.12 3.10 -5.16
CA LYS A 50 -19.22 4.09 -5.77
C LYS A 50 -18.14 4.55 -4.78
N VAL A 51 -18.49 4.86 -3.54
CA VAL A 51 -17.52 5.30 -2.52
C VAL A 51 -16.55 4.17 -2.18
N LEU A 52 -17.06 2.95 -1.97
CA LEU A 52 -16.24 1.78 -1.67
C LEU A 52 -15.31 1.43 -2.83
N GLY A 53 -15.83 1.47 -4.07
CA GLY A 53 -15.03 1.27 -5.28
C GLY A 53 -13.90 2.28 -5.40
N ALA A 54 -14.19 3.57 -5.14
CA ALA A 54 -13.18 4.62 -5.17
C ALA A 54 -12.09 4.37 -4.11
N ILE A 55 -12.45 4.02 -2.87
CA ILE A 55 -11.48 3.69 -1.81
C ILE A 55 -10.59 2.50 -2.22
N VAL A 56 -11.16 1.49 -2.87
CA VAL A 56 -10.44 0.30 -3.32
C VAL A 56 -9.48 0.63 -4.46
N ASP A 57 -9.90 1.46 -5.41
CA ASP A 57 -9.03 1.95 -6.48
C ASP A 57 -7.83 2.72 -5.90
N GLY A 58 -8.07 3.61 -4.94
CA GLY A 58 -6.98 4.33 -4.29
C GLY A 58 -6.01 3.42 -3.51
N ALA A 59 -6.54 2.38 -2.86
CA ALA A 59 -5.72 1.35 -2.23
C ALA A 59 -4.93 0.52 -3.24
N TRP A 60 -5.51 0.24 -4.43
CA TRP A 60 -4.84 -0.45 -5.52
C TRP A 60 -3.69 0.37 -6.09
N PHE A 61 -3.93 1.63 -6.46
CA PHE A 61 -2.87 2.53 -6.94
C PHE A 61 -1.74 2.69 -5.92
N THR A 62 -2.09 2.89 -4.65
CA THR A 62 -1.10 2.95 -3.56
C THR A 62 -0.25 1.68 -3.51
N TYR A 63 -0.86 0.50 -3.64
CA TYR A 63 -0.14 -0.77 -3.68
C TYR A 63 0.83 -0.85 -4.86
N VAL A 64 0.40 -0.43 -6.05
CA VAL A 64 1.24 -0.39 -7.26
C VAL A 64 2.46 0.51 -7.04
N PHE A 65 2.28 1.73 -6.53
CA PHE A 65 3.41 2.63 -6.28
C PHE A 65 4.37 2.11 -5.21
N LEU A 66 3.84 1.51 -4.13
CA LEU A 66 4.68 0.88 -3.10
C LEU A 66 5.45 -0.33 -3.66
N SER A 67 4.84 -1.10 -4.57
CA SER A 67 5.49 -2.23 -5.25
C SER A 67 6.65 -1.77 -6.14
N GLN A 68 6.47 -0.66 -6.87
CA GLN A 68 7.52 -0.04 -7.68
C GLN A 68 8.65 0.51 -6.79
N LEU A 69 8.30 1.14 -5.66
CA LEU A 69 9.28 1.63 -4.70
C LEU A 69 10.12 0.49 -4.11
N LEU A 70 9.48 -0.64 -3.80
CA LEU A 70 10.16 -1.86 -3.33
C LEU A 70 11.07 -2.45 -4.42
N ALA A 71 10.61 -2.51 -5.67
CA ALA A 71 11.39 -2.96 -6.81
C ALA A 71 12.62 -2.06 -7.05
N ALA A 72 12.45 -0.73 -6.99
CA ALA A 72 13.53 0.24 -7.10
C ALA A 72 14.57 0.07 -5.97
N ASN A 73 14.11 -0.17 -4.74
CA ASN A 73 15.01 -0.47 -3.62
C ASN A 73 15.84 -1.74 -3.88
N ARG A 74 15.21 -2.82 -4.36
CA ARG A 74 15.90 -4.09 -4.67
C ARG A 74 16.87 -3.94 -5.85
N PHE A 75 16.47 -3.21 -6.89
CA PHE A 75 17.32 -2.89 -8.03
C PHE A 75 18.56 -2.11 -7.59
N LEU A 76 18.38 -1.01 -6.85
CA LEU A 76 19.50 -0.21 -6.33
C LEU A 76 20.40 -1.00 -5.37
N TYR A 77 19.84 -1.95 -4.61
CA TYR A 77 20.63 -2.81 -3.75
C TYR A 77 21.57 -3.74 -4.53
N ILE A 78 21.12 -4.27 -5.67
CA ILE A 78 21.93 -5.15 -6.53
C ILE A 78 23.00 -4.33 -7.29
N PHE A 79 22.62 -3.20 -7.88
CA PHE A 79 23.51 -2.42 -8.76
C PHE A 79 24.43 -1.45 -8.01
N ALA A 80 23.99 -0.91 -6.87
CA ALA A 80 24.72 0.14 -6.17
C ALA A 80 24.40 0.17 -4.66
N ARG A 81 24.81 -0.88 -3.94
CA ARG A 81 24.60 -1.04 -2.48
C ARG A 81 24.96 0.21 -1.65
N HIS A 82 26.03 0.93 -2.00
CA HIS A 82 26.46 2.15 -1.31
C HIS A 82 25.49 3.34 -1.51
N ARG A 83 24.73 3.38 -2.61
CA ARG A 83 23.74 4.45 -2.87
C ARG A 83 22.44 4.21 -2.10
N VAL A 84 22.12 2.97 -1.71
CA VAL A 84 20.86 2.63 -1.04
C VAL A 84 20.70 3.36 0.29
N SER A 85 21.75 3.45 1.11
CA SER A 85 21.67 4.17 2.40
C SER A 85 21.39 5.68 2.24
N ASN A 86 21.84 6.29 1.14
CA ASN A 86 21.62 7.69 0.83
C ASN A 86 20.24 7.97 0.22
N VAL A 87 19.72 7.06 -0.59
CA VAL A 87 18.41 7.18 -1.25
C VAL A 87 17.29 6.76 -0.29
N PHE A 88 17.42 5.58 0.32
CA PHE A 88 16.49 5.02 1.30
C PHE A 88 16.97 5.30 2.73
N SER A 89 17.05 6.59 3.07
CA SER A 89 17.16 7.04 4.47
C SER A 89 15.78 6.98 5.15
N ASP A 90 15.71 6.88 6.49
CA ASP A 90 14.44 6.74 7.22
C ASP A 90 13.48 7.92 6.95
N ARG A 91 14.00 9.17 6.89
CA ARG A 91 13.20 10.36 6.54
C ARG A 91 12.68 10.32 5.11
N LYS A 92 13.53 9.95 4.14
CA LYS A 92 13.15 9.88 2.72
C LYS A 92 12.15 8.76 2.46
N THR A 93 12.34 7.60 3.09
CA THR A 93 11.43 6.46 2.98
C THR A 93 10.05 6.82 3.50
N LYS A 94 9.95 7.49 4.67
CA LYS A 94 8.67 8.00 5.19
C LYS A 94 8.01 8.98 4.23
N SER A 95 8.77 9.92 3.68
CA SER A 95 8.26 10.89 2.70
C SER A 95 7.77 10.21 1.41
N LEU A 96 8.53 9.24 0.88
CA LEU A 96 8.18 8.48 -0.33
C LEU A 96 6.92 7.64 -0.11
N VAL A 97 6.80 6.96 1.03
CA VAL A 97 5.59 6.21 1.38
C VAL A 97 4.39 7.16 1.50
N ALA A 98 4.55 8.31 2.18
CA ALA A 98 3.48 9.31 2.28
C ALA A 98 3.08 9.84 0.90
N PHE A 99 4.04 10.06 0.01
CA PHE A 99 3.80 10.48 -1.37
C PHE A 99 3.05 9.40 -2.18
N CYS A 100 3.38 8.12 -2.02
CA CYS A 100 2.63 7.01 -2.63
C CYS A 100 1.16 7.00 -2.19
N TRP A 101 0.89 7.27 -0.90
CA TRP A 101 -0.47 7.40 -0.37
C TRP A 101 -1.21 8.64 -0.88
N LEU A 102 -0.50 9.76 -1.10
CA LEU A 102 -1.09 10.97 -1.64
C LEU A 102 -1.44 10.82 -3.11
N ILE A 103 -0.56 10.21 -3.92
CA ILE A 103 -0.86 9.93 -5.33
C ILE A 103 -2.01 8.95 -5.46
N GLY A 104 -2.00 7.85 -4.69
CA GLY A 104 -3.09 6.88 -4.73
C GLY A 104 -4.45 7.49 -4.36
N LYS A 105 -4.47 8.62 -3.63
CA LYS A 105 -5.70 9.38 -3.35
C LYS A 105 -6.02 10.47 -4.37
N ALA A 106 -5.06 10.91 -5.17
CA ALA A 106 -5.24 11.97 -6.16
C ALA A 106 -5.87 11.47 -7.47
N ASP A 107 -5.83 10.16 -7.72
CA ASP A 107 -6.50 9.50 -8.84
C ASP A 107 -7.97 9.10 -8.54
N LEU A 108 -8.53 9.47 -7.36
CA LEU A 108 -9.96 9.39 -7.01
C LEU A 108 -10.73 10.65 -7.44
#